data_AF-A0A972L1I3-F1
#
_entry.id   AF-A0A972L1I3-F1
#
_cell.length_a   1.000
_cell.length_b   1.000
_cell.length_c   1.000
_cell.angle_alpha   90.00
_cell.angle_beta   90.00
_cell.angle_gamma   90.00
#
_symmetry.space_group_name_H-M   'P 1'
#
loop_
_entity.id
_entity.type
_entity.pdbx_description
1 polymer ?
#
loop_
_entity_poly.entity_id
_entity_poly.type
_entity_poly.pdbx_seq_one_letter_code
_entity_poly.pdbx_strand_id
1 'polypeptide(L)'
;MILMTGMNDSIGHFIQHSHFIDELGRVPFKSDTTGFFSGSPQINIQSVSHDPGMSILGVALLVLMLFISAVWYFTPDLIRGNFTALATNPLKRNWESGTNKAGIIINALLYLNFIVVIPVLIMLVLNNLIPDYLNIGLSGNTLFLLIYIIAAYILFRQIFVAATAWLFATKAMGKAHNKLLNSLEKTLGLIVLPLLFVFIYTDLSFIIGFGGLLMLLFIISRWVFTMAIGLRITKFSWFHIILYLCTLEFIPFLLVIKLLKSQVFPL
;
A
#
# COMPACT_ATOMS: atom_id res chain seq x y z
N MET A 1 -64.94 15.50 -22.60
CA MET A 1 -63.86 14.50 -22.52
C MET A 1 -62.65 15.12 -23.20
N ILE A 2 -61.88 15.91 -22.46
CA ILE A 2 -60.79 16.74 -22.97
C ILE A 2 -59.53 16.25 -22.27
N LEU A 3 -58.55 15.82 -23.09
CA LEU A 3 -57.22 15.39 -22.66
C LEU A 3 -56.48 16.53 -21.96
N MET A 4 -55.93 16.25 -20.78
CA MET A 4 -54.82 17.00 -20.20
C MET A 4 -53.53 16.19 -20.37
N THR A 5 -52.71 16.58 -21.35
CA THR A 5 -51.30 16.18 -21.46
C THR A 5 -50.47 17.46 -21.40
N GLY A 6 -50.03 17.81 -20.19
CA GLY A 6 -49.05 18.86 -19.93
C GLY A 6 -47.88 18.24 -19.19
N MET A 7 -47.08 17.42 -19.89
CA MET A 7 -45.83 16.87 -19.36
C MET A 7 -44.67 17.79 -19.75
N ASN A 8 -44.28 18.57 -18.75
CA ASN A 8 -42.98 19.17 -18.45
C ASN A 8 -41.77 18.76 -19.33
N ASP A 9 -41.48 19.54 -20.38
CA ASP A 9 -40.29 19.42 -21.25
C ASP A 9 -39.00 20.02 -20.64
N SER A 10 -38.99 20.40 -19.36
CA SER A 10 -37.84 21.10 -18.77
C SER A 10 -36.65 20.20 -18.39
N ILE A 11 -36.78 18.87 -18.50
CA ILE A 11 -35.71 17.92 -18.14
C ILE A 11 -34.84 17.53 -19.35
N GLY A 12 -35.35 17.69 -20.58
CA GLY A 12 -34.60 17.37 -21.81
C GLY A 12 -33.41 18.30 -22.06
N HIS A 13 -33.46 19.54 -21.57
CA HIS A 13 -32.45 20.56 -21.83
C HIS A 13 -31.18 20.43 -20.96
N PHE A 14 -31.23 19.65 -19.88
CA PHE A 14 -30.07 19.45 -18.99
C PHE A 14 -29.09 18.37 -19.48
N ILE A 15 -29.54 17.45 -20.34
CA ILE A 15 -28.70 16.36 -20.87
C ILE A 15 -27.82 16.86 -22.04
N GLN A 16 -28.19 17.96 -22.71
CA GLN A 16 -27.44 18.48 -23.85
C GLN A 16 -26.27 19.41 -23.46
N HIS A 17 -26.11 19.75 -22.18
CA HIS A 17 -25.01 20.58 -21.69
C HIS A 17 -23.75 19.80 -21.27
N SER A 18 -23.81 18.48 -21.16
CA SER A 18 -22.60 17.67 -20.89
C SER A 18 -21.65 17.60 -22.08
N HIS A 19 -22.13 17.84 -23.31
CA HIS A 19 -21.27 17.91 -24.50
C HIS A 19 -20.58 19.28 -24.68
N PHE A 20 -21.00 20.32 -23.97
CA PHE A 20 -20.41 21.66 -24.13
C PHE A 20 -19.16 21.89 -23.26
N ILE A 21 -18.92 21.03 -22.25
CA ILE A 21 -17.75 21.16 -21.38
C ILE A 21 -16.47 20.66 -22.06
N ASP A 22 -16.55 19.79 -23.08
CA ASP A 22 -15.38 19.35 -23.84
C ASP A 22 -14.79 20.46 -24.74
N GLU A 23 -15.59 21.44 -25.18
CA GLU A 23 -15.07 22.58 -25.97
C GLU A 23 -14.52 23.72 -25.10
N LEU A 24 -14.95 23.83 -23.84
CA LEU A 24 -14.49 24.88 -22.91
C LEU A 24 -13.08 24.65 -22.36
N GLY A 25 -12.46 23.48 -22.61
CA GLY A 25 -11.07 23.21 -22.25
C GLY A 25 -10.03 23.93 -23.11
N ARG A 26 -10.43 24.56 -24.22
CA ARG A 26 -9.54 25.33 -25.10
C ARG A 26 -9.66 26.81 -24.79
N VAL A 27 -8.86 27.31 -23.85
CA VAL A 27 -8.71 28.77 -23.64
C VAL A 27 -7.91 29.33 -24.82
N PRO A 28 -8.50 30.14 -25.72
CA PRO A 28 -7.78 30.71 -26.84
C PRO A 28 -6.79 31.76 -26.33
N PHE A 29 -5.50 31.43 -26.28
CA PHE A 29 -4.44 32.40 -26.06
C PHE A 29 -4.26 33.23 -27.33
N LYS A 30 -4.74 34.47 -27.33
CA LYS A 30 -4.45 35.44 -28.38
C LYS A 30 -3.08 36.04 -28.11
N SER A 31 -2.02 35.53 -28.75
CA SER A 31 -0.70 36.17 -28.69
C SER A 31 -0.67 37.35 -29.66
N ASP A 32 -0.81 38.57 -29.17
CA ASP A 32 -0.57 39.81 -29.92
C ASP A 32 0.94 40.05 -30.12
N THR A 33 1.68 39.03 -30.57
CA THR A 33 3.08 39.16 -30.98
C THR A 33 3.17 38.99 -32.48
N THR A 34 3.14 40.13 -33.16
CA THR A 34 3.53 40.30 -34.55
C THR A 34 5.01 39.92 -34.72
N GLY A 35 5.31 38.65 -34.99
CA GLY A 35 6.68 38.26 -35.31
C GLY A 35 6.96 36.75 -35.27
N PHE A 36 7.10 36.17 -36.46
CA PHE A 36 7.99 35.05 -36.79
C PHE A 36 7.67 33.59 -36.43
N PHE A 37 6.63 33.26 -35.66
CA PHE A 37 6.23 31.85 -35.50
C PHE A 37 4.74 31.65 -35.82
N SER A 38 4.47 31.30 -37.09
CA SER A 38 3.14 30.96 -37.62
C SER A 38 2.72 29.54 -37.22
N GLY A 39 2.70 29.27 -35.92
CA GLY A 39 2.12 28.08 -35.32
C GLY A 39 1.65 28.46 -33.94
N SER A 40 0.34 28.55 -33.72
CA SER A 40 -0.22 28.77 -32.38
C SER A 40 0.24 27.63 -31.48
N PRO A 41 1.08 27.85 -30.45
CA PRO A 41 1.42 26.81 -29.50
C PRO A 41 0.13 26.49 -28.73
N GLN A 42 -0.63 25.51 -29.19
CA GLN A 42 -1.71 24.95 -28.40
C GLN A 42 -1.06 24.17 -27.28
N ILE A 43 -0.98 24.78 -26.09
CA ILE A 43 -0.70 24.05 -24.86
C ILE A 43 -1.92 23.15 -24.68
N ASN A 44 -1.81 21.91 -25.17
CA ASN A 44 -2.83 20.90 -24.96
C ASN A 44 -2.78 20.51 -23.49
N ILE A 45 -3.57 21.20 -22.67
CA ILE A 45 -3.86 20.77 -21.30
C ILE A 45 -4.82 19.58 -21.45
N GLN A 46 -4.29 18.43 -21.88
CA GLN A 46 -5.01 17.19 -21.75
C GLN A 46 -5.21 16.97 -20.27
N SER A 47 -6.47 16.96 -19.84
CA SER A 47 -6.82 16.56 -18.48
C SER A 47 -6.23 15.17 -18.25
N VAL A 48 -5.30 15.06 -17.31
CA VAL A 48 -4.69 13.80 -16.89
C VAL A 48 -5.82 12.81 -16.58
N SER A 49 -5.86 11.74 -17.37
CA SER A 49 -6.78 10.58 -17.37
C SER A 49 -8.13 10.73 -16.64
N HIS A 50 -9.20 10.82 -17.43
CA HIS A 50 -10.59 10.81 -16.95
C HIS A 50 -11.09 9.39 -16.62
N ASP A 51 -10.25 8.54 -15.99
CA ASP A 51 -10.77 7.29 -15.42
C ASP A 51 -11.42 7.63 -14.07
N PRO A 52 -12.76 7.52 -13.93
CA PRO A 52 -13.44 7.83 -12.68
C PRO A 52 -12.87 7.04 -11.49
N GLY A 53 -12.38 5.82 -11.71
CA GLY A 53 -11.76 5.01 -10.65
C GLY A 53 -10.48 5.64 -10.09
N MET A 54 -9.62 6.15 -10.97
CA MET A 54 -8.35 6.80 -10.58
C MET A 54 -8.60 8.11 -9.84
N SER A 55 -9.64 8.86 -10.23
CA SER A 55 -10.00 10.11 -9.55
C SER A 55 -10.43 9.89 -8.10
N ILE A 56 -11.29 8.89 -7.84
CA ILE A 56 -11.76 8.55 -6.50
C ILE A 56 -10.60 8.07 -5.63
N LEU A 57 -9.74 7.22 -6.20
CA LEU A 57 -8.56 6.70 -5.51
C LEU A 57 -7.56 7.81 -5.17
N GLY A 58 -7.34 8.75 -6.09
CA GLY A 58 -6.52 9.95 -5.85
C GLY A 58 -7.05 10.80 -4.70
N VAL A 59 -8.36 11.07 -4.68
CA VAL A 59 -9.01 11.81 -3.57
C VAL A 59 -8.89 11.05 -2.24
N ALA A 60 -9.11 9.74 -2.25
CA ALA A 60 -8.97 8.92 -1.04
C ALA A 60 -7.54 8.96 -0.48
N LEU A 61 -6.52 8.89 -1.34
CA LEU A 61 -5.12 9.00 -0.94
C LEU A 61 -4.76 10.41 -0.46
N LEU A 62 -5.34 11.44 -1.06
CA LEU A 62 -5.17 12.84 -0.61
C LEU A 62 -5.72 13.02 0.80
N VAL A 63 -6.94 12.54 1.07
CA VAL A 63 -7.56 12.58 2.41
C VAL A 63 -6.68 11.83 3.42
N LEU A 64 -6.15 10.67 3.03
CA LEU A 64 -5.28 9.87 3.89
C LEU A 64 -3.95 10.58 4.17
N MET A 65 -3.38 11.27 3.18
CA MET A 65 -2.17 12.09 3.33
C MET A 65 -2.40 13.30 4.23
N LEU A 66 -3.53 14.01 4.08
CA LEU A 66 -3.92 15.09 5.00
C LEU A 66 -4.05 14.60 6.44
N PHE A 67 -4.65 13.43 6.62
CA PHE A 67 -4.79 12.84 7.95
C PHE A 67 -3.42 12.52 8.57
N ILE A 68 -2.49 11.94 7.80
CA ILE A 68 -1.14 11.65 8.29
C ILE A 68 -0.36 12.94 8.57
N SER A 69 -0.53 13.96 7.74
CA SER A 69 0.05 15.28 7.99
C SER A 69 -0.46 15.87 9.31
N ALA A 70 -1.77 15.77 9.58
CA ALA A 70 -2.34 16.18 10.86
C ALA A 70 -1.78 15.36 12.04
N VAL A 71 -1.69 14.04 11.91
CA VAL A 71 -1.08 13.17 12.94
C VAL A 71 0.38 13.55 13.19
N TRP A 72 1.13 13.88 12.14
CA TRP A 72 2.52 14.31 12.26
C TRP A 72 2.64 15.64 13.00
N TYR A 73 1.75 16.59 12.69
CA TYR A 73 1.68 17.86 13.39
C TYR A 73 1.39 17.70 14.88
N PHE A 74 0.43 16.86 15.27
CA PHE A 74 0.05 16.68 16.67
C PHE A 74 0.98 15.77 17.48
N THR A 75 1.67 14.82 16.83
CA THR A 75 2.48 13.80 17.52
C THR A 75 3.84 13.53 16.87
N PRO A 76 4.71 14.55 16.74
CA PRO A 76 5.99 14.41 16.06
C PRO A 76 6.92 13.37 16.72
N ASP A 77 6.83 13.19 18.04
CA ASP A 77 7.66 12.25 18.79
C ASP A 77 7.38 10.78 18.46
N LEU A 78 6.14 10.44 18.10
CA LEU A 78 5.77 9.08 17.70
C LEU A 78 6.39 8.72 16.35
N ILE A 79 6.34 9.64 15.40
CA ILE A 79 6.90 9.45 14.06
C ILE A 79 8.41 9.40 14.14
N ARG A 80 9.04 10.34 14.85
CA ARG A 80 10.49 10.28 15.14
C ARG A 80 10.83 8.95 15.81
N GLY A 81 10.02 8.49 16.76
CA GLY A 81 10.17 7.20 17.41
C GLY A 81 10.21 6.01 16.44
N ASN A 82 9.32 5.97 15.45
CA ASN A 82 9.27 4.91 14.42
C ASN A 82 10.48 4.97 13.47
N PHE A 83 10.90 6.16 13.04
CA PHE A 83 12.10 6.33 12.21
C PHE A 83 13.38 6.01 12.99
N THR A 84 13.48 6.44 14.24
CA THR A 84 14.61 6.09 15.11
C THR A 84 14.62 4.60 15.40
N ALA A 85 13.47 3.92 15.54
CA ALA A 85 13.42 2.47 15.69
C ALA A 85 13.92 1.71 14.46
N LEU A 86 13.87 2.34 13.27
CA LEU A 86 14.49 1.82 12.06
C LEU A 86 16.02 2.02 12.08
N ALA A 87 16.47 3.21 12.49
CA ALA A 87 17.89 3.59 12.46
C ALA A 87 18.71 3.01 13.62
N THR A 88 18.10 2.85 14.80
CA THR A 88 18.76 2.39 16.02
C THR A 88 18.38 0.94 16.30
N ASN A 89 19.32 0.18 16.86
CA ASN A 89 19.17 -1.25 17.09
C ASN A 89 17.88 -1.55 17.88
N PRO A 90 16.84 -2.13 17.26
CA PRO A 90 15.47 -2.16 17.81
C PRO A 90 15.38 -2.96 19.12
N LEU A 91 16.37 -3.81 19.37
CA LEU A 91 16.48 -4.64 20.56
C LEU A 91 16.91 -3.86 21.81
N LYS A 92 17.64 -2.74 21.67
CA LYS A 92 18.09 -1.94 22.82
C LYS A 92 16.96 -1.11 23.42
N ARG A 93 15.99 -0.69 22.61
CA ARG A 93 14.94 0.28 22.97
C ARG A 93 13.71 -0.34 23.65
N ASN A 94 13.49 -1.64 23.52
CA ASN A 94 12.27 -2.29 24.04
C ASN A 94 12.17 -2.34 25.57
N TRP A 95 13.28 -2.09 26.29
CA TRP A 95 13.31 -2.16 27.75
C TRP A 95 12.86 -0.87 28.45
N GLU A 96 12.87 0.28 27.76
CA GLU A 96 12.64 1.59 28.41
C GLU A 96 11.30 2.25 28.02
N SER A 97 10.62 1.80 26.96
CA SER A 97 9.39 2.47 26.52
C SER A 97 8.17 2.00 27.31
N GLY A 98 7.83 2.72 28.38
CA GLY A 98 6.54 2.62 29.06
C GLY A 98 5.38 2.81 28.07
N THR A 99 4.29 2.07 28.28
CA THR A 99 3.12 2.04 27.38
C THR A 99 2.32 3.34 27.45
N ASN A 100 2.61 4.30 26.58
CA ASN A 100 1.77 5.50 26.42
C ASN A 100 0.46 5.15 25.69
N LYS A 101 -0.66 5.14 26.43
CA LYS A 101 -2.00 4.78 25.93
C LYS A 101 -2.48 5.67 24.77
N ALA A 102 -2.08 6.95 24.74
CA ALA A 102 -2.41 7.89 23.66
C ALA A 102 -1.89 7.44 22.28
N GLY A 103 -0.85 6.58 22.25
CA GLY A 103 -0.27 6.09 21.00
C GLY A 103 -1.06 4.99 20.29
N ILE A 104 -2.11 4.41 20.89
CA ILE A 104 -2.80 3.25 20.30
C ILE A 104 -3.59 3.65 19.05
N ILE A 105 -4.38 4.74 19.12
CA ILE A 105 -5.21 5.21 18.00
C ILE A 105 -4.33 5.56 16.80
N ILE A 106 -3.24 6.30 17.05
CA ILE A 106 -2.28 6.71 16.01
C ILE A 106 -1.59 5.49 15.41
N ASN A 107 -1.21 4.51 16.24
CA ASN A 107 -0.65 3.25 15.76
C ASN A 107 -1.62 2.48 14.88
N ALA A 108 -2.89 2.40 15.26
CA ALA A 108 -3.92 1.73 14.46
C ALA A 108 -4.11 2.44 13.12
N LEU A 109 -4.08 3.78 13.10
CA LEU A 109 -4.26 4.55 11.88
C LEU A 109 -3.08 4.47 10.92
N LEU A 110 -1.84 4.52 11.43
CA LEU A 110 -0.65 4.26 10.60
C LEU A 110 -0.65 2.83 10.03
N TYR A 111 -1.26 1.90 10.76
CA TYR A 111 -1.41 0.53 10.27
C TYR A 111 -2.48 0.42 9.19
N LEU A 112 -3.61 1.10 9.38
CA LEU A 112 -4.66 1.21 8.37
C LEU A 112 -4.11 1.81 7.07
N ASN A 113 -3.27 2.85 7.16
CA ASN A 113 -2.56 3.40 6.01
C ASN A 113 -1.79 2.32 5.24
N PHE A 114 -0.94 1.56 5.93
CA PHE A 114 -0.18 0.47 5.30
C PHE A 114 -1.10 -0.57 4.63
N ILE A 115 -2.19 -0.96 5.29
CA ILE A 115 -3.17 -1.92 4.77
C ILE A 115 -3.85 -1.40 3.49
N VAL A 116 -4.04 -0.10 3.35
CA VAL A 116 -4.67 0.49 2.15
C VAL A 116 -3.64 0.73 1.04
N VAL A 117 -2.48 1.31 1.36
CA VAL A 117 -1.50 1.76 0.38
C VAL A 117 -0.77 0.62 -0.33
N ILE A 118 -0.40 -0.44 0.40
CA ILE A 118 0.31 -1.57 -0.19
C ILE A 118 -0.50 -2.31 -1.26
N PRO A 119 -1.80 -2.64 -1.06
CA PRO A 119 -2.62 -3.21 -2.11
C PRO A 119 -2.63 -2.40 -3.39
N VAL A 120 -2.77 -1.07 -3.27
CA VAL A 120 -2.81 -0.18 -4.42
C VAL A 120 -1.45 -0.18 -5.13
N LEU A 121 -0.34 -0.12 -4.38
CA LEU A 121 0.99 -0.25 -4.96
C LEU A 121 1.16 -1.57 -5.73
N ILE A 122 0.78 -2.70 -5.12
CA ILE A 122 0.90 -4.02 -5.75
C ILE A 122 0.09 -4.07 -7.05
N MET A 123 -1.13 -3.56 -7.02
CA MET A 123 -2.00 -3.52 -8.19
C MET A 123 -1.41 -2.68 -9.32
N LEU A 124 -0.88 -1.50 -9.00
CA LEU A 124 -0.23 -0.62 -9.98
C LEU A 124 1.05 -1.23 -10.56
N VAL A 125 1.88 -1.85 -9.71
CA VAL A 125 3.09 -2.55 -10.15
C VAL A 125 2.73 -3.72 -11.05
N LEU A 126 1.75 -4.55 -10.70
CA LEU A 126 1.36 -5.70 -11.51
C LEU A 126 0.79 -5.28 -12.87
N ASN A 127 -0.13 -4.29 -12.88
CA ASN A 127 -0.74 -3.82 -14.12
C ASN A 127 0.29 -3.18 -15.07
N ASN A 128 1.33 -2.53 -14.55
CA ASN A 128 2.36 -1.91 -15.39
C ASN A 128 3.48 -2.88 -15.79
N LEU A 129 3.82 -3.87 -14.96
CA LEU A 129 4.94 -4.78 -15.21
C LEU A 129 4.54 -5.98 -16.09
N ILE A 130 3.28 -6.42 -16.01
CA ILE A 130 2.79 -7.62 -16.69
C ILE A 130 1.38 -7.35 -17.30
N PRO A 131 1.25 -6.37 -18.22
CA PRO A 131 -0.05 -5.97 -18.75
C PRO A 131 -0.76 -7.12 -19.50
N ASP A 132 0.00 -8.00 -20.15
CA ASP A 132 -0.55 -9.05 -21.02
C ASP A 132 -1.21 -10.20 -20.26
N TYR A 133 -0.80 -10.47 -19.01
CA TYR A 133 -1.27 -11.61 -18.24
C TYR A 133 -2.27 -11.24 -17.15
N LEU A 134 -2.21 -10.00 -16.65
CA LEU A 134 -3.00 -9.53 -15.52
C LEU A 134 -3.68 -8.21 -15.89
N ASN A 135 -4.69 -8.27 -16.75
CA ASN A 135 -5.61 -7.14 -16.92
C ASN A 135 -6.62 -7.12 -15.76
N ILE A 136 -6.10 -6.96 -14.54
CA ILE A 136 -6.93 -6.76 -13.36
C ILE A 136 -7.38 -5.30 -13.43
N GLY A 137 -8.56 -5.09 -14.01
CA GLY A 137 -9.17 -3.77 -14.01
C GLY A 137 -9.18 -3.18 -12.60
N LEU A 138 -8.99 -1.86 -12.51
CA LEU A 138 -9.09 -1.03 -11.30
C LEU A 138 -10.53 -0.96 -10.74
N SER A 139 -11.24 -2.09 -10.79
CA SER A 139 -12.54 -2.23 -10.18
C SER A 139 -12.41 -2.10 -8.66
N GLY A 140 -13.35 -1.42 -8.01
CA GLY A 140 -13.36 -1.33 -6.55
C GLY A 140 -13.34 -2.72 -5.89
N ASN A 141 -14.00 -3.71 -6.50
CA ASN A 141 -14.09 -5.08 -5.96
C ASN A 141 -12.74 -5.79 -5.88
N THR A 142 -11.90 -5.67 -6.91
CA THR A 142 -10.56 -6.29 -6.93
C THR A 142 -9.66 -5.68 -5.85
N LEU A 143 -9.73 -4.36 -5.67
CA LEU A 143 -9.01 -3.64 -4.63
C LEU A 143 -9.47 -4.05 -3.22
N PHE A 144 -10.79 -4.13 -2.96
CA PHE A 144 -11.32 -4.59 -1.68
C PHE A 144 -10.89 -6.02 -1.35
N LEU A 145 -10.91 -6.92 -2.33
CA LEU A 145 -10.44 -8.29 -2.18
C LEU A 145 -8.94 -8.31 -1.82
N LEU A 146 -8.12 -7.50 -2.47
CA LEU A 146 -6.69 -7.45 -2.23
C LEU A 146 -6.36 -6.85 -0.85
N ILE A 147 -7.11 -5.82 -0.40
CA ILE A 147 -7.07 -5.32 0.98
C ILE A 147 -7.40 -6.44 1.97
N TYR A 148 -8.48 -7.19 1.72
CA TYR A 148 -8.89 -8.29 2.59
C TYR A 148 -7.83 -9.39 2.69
N ILE A 149 -7.25 -9.80 1.56
CA ILE A 149 -6.16 -10.79 1.52
C ILE A 149 -4.95 -10.31 2.33
N ILE A 150 -4.53 -9.06 2.15
CA ILE A 150 -3.38 -8.50 2.87
C ILE A 150 -3.67 -8.40 4.37
N ALA A 151 -4.85 -7.93 4.75
CA ALA A 151 -5.25 -7.87 6.15
C ALA A 151 -5.31 -9.27 6.80
N ALA A 152 -5.86 -10.26 6.09
CA ALA A 152 -5.92 -11.65 6.55
C ALA A 152 -4.51 -12.26 6.69
N TYR A 153 -3.62 -12.05 5.71
CA TYR A 153 -2.23 -12.50 5.76
C TYR A 153 -1.50 -11.92 6.97
N ILE A 154 -1.69 -10.62 7.22
CA ILE A 154 -1.10 -9.93 8.36
C ILE A 154 -1.59 -10.52 9.69
N LEU A 155 -2.90 -10.71 9.85
CA LEU A 155 -3.49 -11.27 11.06
C LEU A 155 -3.01 -12.71 11.28
N PHE A 156 -3.05 -13.53 10.23
CA PHE A 156 -2.55 -14.90 10.27
C PHE A 156 -1.10 -14.94 10.75
N ARG A 157 -0.23 -14.09 10.19
CA ARG A 157 1.16 -13.99 10.61
C ARG A 157 1.32 -13.58 12.07
N GLN A 158 0.55 -12.60 12.55
CA GLN A 158 0.61 -12.17 13.96
C GLN A 158 0.21 -13.31 14.91
N ILE A 159 -0.84 -14.07 14.57
CA ILE A 159 -1.29 -15.24 15.31
C ILE A 159 -0.21 -16.33 15.28
N PHE A 160 0.38 -16.60 14.12
CA PHE A 160 1.43 -17.61 13.98
C PHE A 160 2.67 -17.30 14.83
N VAL A 161 3.14 -16.05 14.82
CA VAL A 161 4.26 -15.61 15.67
C VAL A 161 3.89 -15.70 17.15
N ALA A 162 2.65 -15.35 17.52
CA ALA A 162 2.20 -15.47 18.90
C ALA A 162 2.11 -16.94 19.36
N ALA A 163 1.62 -17.83 18.50
CA ALA A 163 1.50 -19.26 18.77
C ALA A 163 2.87 -19.93 18.91
N THR A 164 3.80 -19.65 18.00
CA THR A 164 5.18 -20.16 18.08
C THR A 164 5.91 -19.63 19.31
N ALA A 165 5.78 -18.33 19.63
CA ALA A 165 6.38 -17.77 20.84
C ALA A 165 5.77 -18.32 22.15
N TRP A 166 4.50 -18.74 22.12
CA TRP A 166 3.88 -19.45 23.23
C TRP A 166 4.41 -20.88 23.36
N LEU A 167 4.51 -21.61 22.25
CA LEU A 167 4.98 -23.00 22.19
C LEU A 167 6.43 -23.15 22.71
N PHE A 168 7.32 -22.22 22.36
CA PHE A 168 8.73 -22.25 22.75
C PHE A 168 9.04 -21.45 24.03
N ALA A 169 8.02 -20.97 24.76
CA ALA A 169 8.19 -20.11 25.94
C ALA A 169 9.02 -18.82 25.71
N THR A 170 9.14 -18.36 24.46
CA THR A 170 9.90 -17.17 24.03
C THR A 170 9.02 -15.93 23.81
N LYS A 171 7.98 -15.75 24.66
CA LYS A 171 6.96 -14.69 24.54
C LYS A 171 7.54 -13.28 24.37
N ALA A 172 8.60 -12.94 25.12
CA ALA A 172 9.24 -11.63 25.04
C ALA A 172 9.84 -11.35 23.65
N MET A 173 10.48 -12.37 23.06
CA MET A 173 11.10 -12.28 21.74
C MET A 173 10.04 -12.20 20.62
N GLY A 174 8.99 -13.03 20.71
CA GLY A 174 7.87 -12.95 19.77
C GLY A 174 7.18 -11.58 19.76
N LYS A 175 6.98 -10.98 20.94
CA LYS A 175 6.46 -9.61 21.07
C LYS A 175 7.41 -8.57 20.46
N ALA A 176 8.71 -8.69 20.71
CA ALA A 176 9.71 -7.79 20.13
C ALA A 176 9.74 -7.89 18.60
N HIS A 177 9.69 -9.11 18.05
CA HIS A 177 9.63 -9.36 16.62
C HIS A 177 8.37 -8.75 15.99
N ASN A 178 7.19 -9.01 16.55
CA ASN A 178 5.94 -8.42 16.06
C ASN A 178 5.96 -6.88 16.13
N LYS A 179 6.53 -6.30 17.19
CA LYS A 179 6.64 -4.84 17.31
C LYS A 179 7.56 -4.25 16.25
N LEU A 180 8.70 -4.88 15.99
CA LEU A 180 9.62 -4.46 14.92
C LEU A 180 8.94 -4.53 13.55
N LEU A 181 8.31 -5.66 13.25
CA LEU A 181 7.65 -5.88 11.96
C LEU A 181 6.52 -4.88 11.73
N ASN A 182 5.71 -4.62 12.76
CA ASN A 182 4.64 -3.62 12.71
C ASN A 182 5.21 -2.19 12.50
N SER A 183 6.36 -1.87 13.12
CA SER A 183 7.04 -0.59 12.90
C SER A 183 7.52 -0.45 11.45
N LEU A 184 8.11 -1.50 10.89
CA LEU A 184 8.57 -1.55 9.50
C LEU A 184 7.42 -1.33 8.51
N GLU A 185 6.30 -2.03 8.71
CA GLU A 185 5.10 -1.90 7.89
C GLU A 185 4.54 -0.47 7.90
N LYS A 186 4.39 0.14 9.09
CA LYS A 186 3.94 1.53 9.21
C LYS A 186 4.86 2.51 8.49
N THR A 187 6.17 2.35 8.65
CA THR A 187 7.16 3.20 7.98
C THR A 187 7.08 3.02 6.46
N LEU A 188 6.92 1.80 5.97
CA LEU A 188 6.74 1.54 4.55
C LEU A 188 5.49 2.22 3.99
N GLY A 189 4.34 2.08 4.68
CA GLY A 189 3.10 2.74 4.26
C GLY A 189 3.24 4.26 4.21
N LEU A 190 4.00 4.85 5.13
CA LEU A 190 4.25 6.29 5.17
C LEU A 190 5.17 6.77 4.04
N ILE A 191 6.15 5.96 3.63
CA ILE A 191 7.06 6.27 2.51
C ILE A 191 6.37 6.05 1.16
N VAL A 192 5.58 4.98 1.02
CA VAL A 192 4.91 4.63 -0.25
C VAL A 192 3.77 5.58 -0.56
N LEU A 193 3.04 6.08 0.44
CA LEU A 193 1.90 6.97 0.22
C LEU A 193 2.20 8.20 -0.67
N PRO A 194 3.20 9.05 -0.37
CA PRO A 194 3.51 10.20 -1.23
C PRO A 194 3.99 9.77 -2.62
N LEU A 195 4.69 8.63 -2.72
CA LEU A 195 5.11 8.06 -4.00
C LEU A 195 3.90 7.71 -4.88
N LEU A 196 2.88 7.09 -4.28
CA LEU A 196 1.64 6.74 -4.95
C LEU A 196 0.87 7.98 -5.42
N PHE A 197 0.83 9.00 -4.56
CA PHE A 197 0.20 10.27 -4.90
C PHE A 197 0.85 10.90 -6.13
N VAL A 198 2.18 11.05 -6.14
CA VAL A 198 2.89 11.61 -7.31
C VAL A 198 2.66 10.76 -8.55
N PHE A 199 2.66 9.43 -8.43
CA PHE A 199 2.41 8.55 -9.55
C PHE A 199 1.05 8.82 -10.22
N ILE A 200 -0.03 8.92 -9.45
CA ILE A 200 -1.40 9.12 -9.98
C ILE A 200 -1.52 10.42 -10.78
N TYR A 201 -0.82 11.48 -10.39
CA TYR A 201 -0.94 12.78 -11.06
C TYR A 201 0.04 12.98 -12.22
N THR A 202 1.19 12.31 -12.18
CA THR A 202 2.25 12.51 -13.18
C THR A 202 2.30 11.43 -14.26
N ASP A 203 1.70 10.26 -14.01
CA ASP A 203 1.73 9.08 -14.88
C ASP A 203 3.15 8.66 -15.32
N LEU A 204 4.16 8.98 -14.50
CA LEU A 204 5.55 8.64 -14.78
C LEU A 204 5.84 7.18 -14.43
N SER A 205 6.02 6.32 -15.44
CA SER A 205 6.27 4.87 -15.26
C SER A 205 7.51 4.56 -14.40
N PHE A 206 8.52 5.45 -14.39
CA PHE A 206 9.71 5.30 -13.54
C PHE A 206 9.36 5.28 -12.04
N ILE A 207 8.32 6.02 -11.62
CA ILE A 207 7.88 6.07 -10.22
C ILE A 207 7.36 4.71 -9.76
N ILE A 208 6.64 3.98 -10.63
CA ILE A 208 6.20 2.61 -10.35
C ILE A 208 7.40 1.69 -10.18
N GLY A 209 8.39 1.79 -11.07
CA GLY A 209 9.63 1.01 -10.98
C GLY A 209 10.35 1.25 -9.65
N PHE A 210 10.43 2.51 -9.20
CA PHE A 210 10.97 2.86 -7.90
C PHE A 210 10.13 2.29 -6.74
N GLY A 211 8.80 2.32 -6.85
CA GLY A 211 7.90 1.69 -5.87
C GLY A 211 8.08 0.18 -5.76
N GLY A 212 8.26 -0.51 -6.89
CA GLY A 212 8.59 -1.93 -6.95
C GLY A 212 9.94 -2.24 -6.30
N LEU A 213 10.97 -1.43 -6.58
CA LEU A 213 12.29 -1.55 -5.94
C LEU A 213 12.18 -1.37 -4.42
N LEU A 214 11.42 -0.38 -3.95
CA LEU A 214 11.20 -0.12 -2.52
C LEU A 214 10.51 -1.32 -1.86
N MET A 215 9.53 -1.94 -2.52
CA MET A 215 8.86 -3.14 -2.05
C MET A 215 9.82 -4.34 -1.97
N LEU A 216 10.70 -4.52 -2.96
CA LEU A 216 11.70 -5.57 -2.97
C LEU A 216 12.74 -5.37 -1.85
N LEU A 217 13.25 -4.15 -1.66
CA LEU A 217 14.14 -3.81 -0.56
C LEU A 217 13.47 -4.05 0.80
N PHE A 218 12.19 -3.73 0.92
CA PHE A 218 11.42 -4.01 2.13
C PHE A 218 11.34 -5.50 2.42
N ILE A 219 11.03 -6.33 1.41
CA ILE A 219 11.00 -7.79 1.56
C ILE A 219 12.36 -8.31 2.03
N ILE A 220 13.45 -7.90 1.38
CA ILE A 220 14.81 -8.30 1.77
C ILE A 220 15.12 -7.86 3.21
N SER A 221 14.80 -6.61 3.57
CA SER A 221 15.04 -6.10 4.93
C SER A 221 14.31 -6.93 5.98
N ARG A 222 13.07 -7.36 5.69
CA ARG A 222 12.28 -8.21 6.58
C ARG A 222 12.96 -9.56 6.82
N TRP A 223 13.51 -10.18 5.78
CA TRP A 223 14.27 -11.43 5.92
C TRP A 223 15.52 -11.23 6.77
N VAL A 224 16.30 -10.17 6.50
CA VAL A 224 17.52 -9.83 7.25
C VAL A 224 17.21 -9.62 8.73
N PHE A 225 16.17 -8.86 9.07
CA PHE A 225 15.79 -8.63 10.47
C PHE A 225 15.31 -9.90 11.17
N THR A 226 14.57 -10.75 10.46
CA THR A 226 14.10 -12.04 11.00
C THR A 226 15.28 -12.94 11.33
N MET A 227 16.24 -13.06 10.40
CA MET A 227 17.48 -13.80 10.63
C MET A 227 18.30 -13.20 11.78
N ALA A 228 18.51 -11.88 11.80
CA ALA A 228 19.28 -11.20 12.83
C ALA A 228 18.71 -11.40 14.25
N ILE A 229 17.37 -11.47 14.39
CA ILE A 229 16.72 -11.79 15.66
C ILE A 229 16.95 -13.25 16.04
N GLY A 230 16.79 -14.18 15.08
CA GLY A 230 17.06 -15.61 15.31
C GLY A 230 18.48 -15.87 15.81
N LEU A 231 19.46 -15.21 15.20
CA LEU A 231 20.87 -15.31 15.57
C LEU A 231 21.20 -14.88 16.98
N ARG A 232 20.51 -13.88 17.51
CA ARG A 232 20.79 -13.41 18.87
C ARG A 232 20.21 -14.32 19.94
N ILE A 233 19.19 -15.10 19.61
CA ILE A 233 18.49 -15.98 20.56
C ILE A 233 19.26 -17.29 20.71
N THR A 234 19.71 -17.85 19.60
CA THR A 234 20.46 -19.09 19.61
C THR A 234 21.95 -18.78 19.68
N LYS A 235 22.67 -19.22 20.74
CA LYS A 235 24.15 -19.22 20.76
C LYS A 235 24.77 -20.20 19.74
N PHE A 236 24.02 -20.55 18.69
CA PHE A 236 24.44 -21.49 17.68
C PHE A 236 25.17 -20.79 16.54
N SER A 237 26.10 -21.52 15.93
CA SER A 237 26.81 -21.10 14.71
C SER A 237 25.81 -20.73 13.59
N TRP A 238 26.12 -19.72 12.78
CA TRP A 238 25.34 -19.28 11.60
C TRP A 238 24.86 -20.46 10.73
N PHE A 239 25.71 -21.49 10.59
CA PHE A 239 25.41 -22.68 9.81
C PHE A 239 24.20 -23.45 10.35
N HIS A 240 24.11 -23.61 11.67
CA HIS A 240 22.99 -24.30 12.31
C HIS A 240 21.68 -23.55 12.14
N ILE A 241 21.73 -22.22 12.09
CA ILE A 241 20.53 -21.40 11.92
C ILE A 241 20.02 -21.47 10.49
N ILE A 242 20.90 -21.42 9.49
CA ILE A 242 20.49 -21.60 8.08
C ILE A 242 19.86 -22.99 7.90
N LEU A 243 20.50 -24.03 8.44
CA LEU A 243 20.01 -25.40 8.37
C LEU A 243 18.67 -25.56 9.13
N TYR A 244 18.51 -24.87 10.27
CA TYR A 244 17.28 -24.85 11.05
C TYR A 244 16.16 -24.06 10.36
N LEU A 245 16.46 -22.92 9.74
CA LEU A 245 15.49 -22.10 9.01
C LEU A 245 14.99 -22.86 7.78
N CYS A 246 15.90 -23.47 7.02
CA CYS A 246 15.54 -24.31 5.89
C CYS A 246 14.71 -25.52 6.34
N THR A 247 15.03 -26.19 7.45
CA THR A 247 14.18 -27.29 7.93
C THR A 247 12.82 -26.79 8.44
N LEU A 248 12.76 -25.68 9.17
CA LEU A 248 11.52 -25.19 9.76
C LEU A 248 10.57 -24.55 8.72
N GLU A 249 11.07 -23.95 7.64
CA GLU A 249 10.23 -23.49 6.53
C GLU A 249 9.90 -24.60 5.51
N PHE A 250 10.84 -25.50 5.18
CA PHE A 250 10.56 -26.55 4.20
C PHE A 250 9.70 -27.69 4.76
N ILE A 251 9.80 -28.03 6.05
CA ILE A 251 8.99 -29.11 6.64
C ILE A 251 7.48 -28.87 6.52
N PRO A 252 6.92 -27.69 6.87
CA PRO A 252 5.49 -27.43 6.68
C PRO A 252 5.09 -27.45 5.20
N PHE A 253 5.93 -26.94 4.29
CA PHE A 253 5.70 -27.05 2.85
C PHE A 253 5.67 -28.52 2.37
N LEU A 254 6.62 -29.35 2.83
CA LEU A 254 6.67 -30.79 2.54
C LEU A 254 5.46 -31.52 3.12
N LEU A 255 4.98 -31.13 4.31
CA LEU A 255 3.77 -31.68 4.91
C LEU A 255 2.52 -31.35 4.11
N VAL A 256 2.39 -30.10 3.63
CA VAL A 256 1.27 -29.69 2.75
C VAL A 256 1.29 -30.46 1.44
N ILE A 257 2.45 -30.61 0.79
CA ILE A 257 2.60 -31.41 -0.44
C ILE A 257 2.22 -32.87 -0.19
N LYS A 258 2.64 -33.45 0.94
CA LYS A 258 2.30 -34.83 1.31
C LYS A 258 0.80 -35.01 1.55
N LEU A 259 0.15 -34.07 2.24
CA LEU A 259 -1.29 -34.11 2.49
C LEU A 259 -2.10 -33.95 1.19
N LEU A 260 -1.69 -33.03 0.31
CA LEU A 260 -2.31 -32.87 -1.01
C LEU A 260 -2.19 -34.15 -1.84
N LYS A 261 -1.00 -34.79 -1.86
CA LYS A 261 -0.81 -36.05 -2.58
C LYS A 261 -1.69 -37.19 -2.02
N SER A 262 -1.86 -37.26 -0.70
CA SER A 262 -2.69 -38.26 -0.03
C SER A 262 -4.19 -38.08 -0.27
N GLN A 263 -4.65 -36.86 -0.52
CA GLN A 263 -6.07 -36.56 -0.81
C GLN A 263 -6.38 -36.72 -2.30
N VAL A 264 -5.41 -36.43 -3.17
CA VAL A 264 -5.59 -36.42 -4.64
C VAL A 264 -5.40 -37.80 -5.27
N PHE A 265 -4.65 -38.72 -4.64
CA PHE A 265 -4.51 -40.10 -5.10
C PHE A 265 -4.85 -41.09 -3.99
N PRO A 266 -6.13 -41.48 -3.82
CA PRO A 266 -6.46 -42.69 -3.09
C PRO A 266 -6.08 -43.89 -3.97
N LEU A 267 -4.97 -44.55 -3.63
CA LEU A 267 -4.63 -45.90 -4.10
C LEU A 267 -5.14 -46.90 -3.06
#